data_AF-A0A1Z8B617-F1
#
_entry.id   AF-A0A1Z8B617-F1
#
_cell.length_a   1.000
_cell.length_b   1.000
_cell.length_c   1.000
_cell.angle_alpha   90.00
_cell.angle_beta   90.00
_cell.angle_gamma   90.00
#
_symmetry.space_group_name_H-M   'P 1'
#
loop_
_entity.id
_entity.type
_entity.pdbx_description
1 polymer ?
#
loop_
_entity_poly.entity_id
_entity_poly.type
_entity_poly.pdbx_seq_one_letter_code
_entity_poly.pdbx_strand_id
1 'polypeptide(L)' 'MLTMQKEIESYNVEKMQLERLEKRYCSLMKQSFEIAIKNRDRSDILSNKALEIKKDIDHLRLKIYSD' A
#
# COMPACT_ATOMS: atom_id res chain seq x y z
N MET A 1 8.22 -30.11 -9.34
CA MET A 1 7.36 -29.88 -8.15
C MET A 1 7.90 -28.80 -7.22
N LEU A 2 9.21 -28.80 -6.86
CA LEU A 2 9.81 -27.78 -5.99
C LEU A 2 9.70 -26.33 -6.49
N THR A 3 9.70 -26.09 -7.81
CA THR A 3 9.66 -24.76 -8.42
C THR A 3 8.29 -24.08 -8.27
N MET A 4 7.20 -24.80 -8.57
CA MET A 4 5.83 -24.29 -8.44
C MET A 4 5.48 -23.94 -6.99
N GLN A 5 5.99 -24.69 -6.02
CA GLN A 5 5.71 -24.44 -4.62
C GLN A 5 6.38 -23.15 -4.12
N LYS A 6 7.59 -22.84 -4.63
CA LYS A 6 8.27 -21.56 -4.37
C LYS A 6 7.56 -20.38 -5.01
N GLU A 7 7.03 -20.55 -6.21
CA GLU A 7 6.26 -19.49 -6.91
C GLU A 7 4.97 -19.15 -6.16
N ILE A 8 4.23 -20.15 -5.70
CA ILE A 8 3.02 -19.96 -4.88
C ILE A 8 3.33 -19.26 -3.56
N GLU A 9 4.44 -19.63 -2.90
CA GLU A 9 4.86 -19.00 -1.66
C GLU A 9 5.25 -17.53 -1.87
N SER A 10 6.00 -17.23 -2.94
CA SER A 10 6.35 -15.85 -3.32
C SER A 10 5.10 -15.01 -3.59
N TYR A 11 4.15 -15.53 -4.36
CA TYR A 11 2.87 -14.86 -4.64
C TYR A 11 2.10 -14.53 -3.37
N ASN A 12 2.00 -15.48 -2.43
CA ASN A 12 1.27 -15.26 -1.17
C ASN A 12 1.94 -14.18 -0.29
N VAL A 13 3.28 -14.14 -0.26
CA VAL A 13 4.03 -13.10 0.46
C VAL A 13 3.75 -11.73 -0.15
N GLU A 14 3.82 -11.61 -1.47
CA GLU A 14 3.58 -10.36 -2.19
C GLU A 14 2.14 -9.88 -2.02
N LYS A 15 1.16 -10.79 -2.09
CA LYS A 15 -0.24 -10.48 -1.82
C LYS A 15 -0.46 -9.98 -0.39
N MET A 16 0.14 -10.63 0.60
CA MET A 16 0.04 -10.20 2.00
C MET A 16 0.67 -8.82 2.22
N GLN A 17 1.80 -8.55 1.56
CA GLN A 17 2.44 -7.23 1.59
C GLN A 17 1.55 -6.16 0.96
N LEU A 18 0.92 -6.46 -0.18
CA LEU A 18 -0.02 -5.57 -0.86
C LEU A 18 -1.19 -5.20 0.06
N GLU A 19 -1.84 -6.18 0.68
CA GLU A 19 -2.96 -5.94 1.60
C GLU A 19 -2.56 -5.06 2.80
N ARG A 20 -1.33 -5.23 3.31
CA ARG A 20 -0.81 -4.39 4.42
C ARG A 20 -0.60 -2.94 3.98
N LEU A 21 -0.05 -2.73 2.79
CA LEU A 21 0.16 -1.39 2.24
C LEU A 21 -1.17 -0.70 1.97
N GLU A 22 -2.15 -1.40 1.38
CA GLU A 22 -3.50 -0.88 1.13
C GLU A 22 -4.22 -0.44 2.41
N LYS A 23 -4.17 -1.28 3.46
CA LYS A 23 -4.73 -0.92 4.77
C LYS A 23 -4.08 0.34 5.34
N ARG A 24 -2.75 0.46 5.22
CA ARG A 24 -2.00 1.61 5.72
C ARG A 24 -2.29 2.88 4.93
N TYR A 25 -2.36 2.79 3.61
CA TYR A 25 -2.78 3.88 2.72
C TYR A 25 -4.15 4.43 3.13
N CYS A 26 -5.15 3.54 3.23
CA CYS A 26 -6.51 3.93 3.61
C CYS A 26 -6.55 4.59 4.99
N SER A 27 -5.81 4.05 5.97
CA SER A 27 -5.74 4.63 7.31
C SER A 27 -5.14 6.04 7.30
N LEU A 28 -4.05 6.26 6.56
CA LEU A 28 -3.40 7.57 6.48
C LEU A 28 -4.26 8.60 5.75
N MET A 29 -4.91 8.21 4.65
CA MET A 29 -5.84 9.11 3.95
C MET A 29 -7.05 9.45 4.81
N LYS A 30 -7.61 8.49 5.55
CA LYS A 30 -8.69 8.79 6.49
C LYS A 30 -8.25 9.82 7.53
N GLN A 31 -7.08 9.62 8.12
CA GLN A 31 -6.52 10.55 9.12
C GLN A 31 -6.21 11.93 8.53
N SER A 32 -5.74 12.01 7.27
CA SER A 32 -5.47 13.31 6.63
C SER A 32 -6.76 14.11 6.46
N PHE A 33 -7.86 13.48 6.04
CA PHE A 33 -9.16 14.15 5.92
C PHE A 33 -9.73 14.58 7.28
N GLU A 34 -9.65 13.72 8.29
CA GLU A 34 -10.13 14.03 9.64
C GLU A 34 -9.44 15.26 10.25
N ILE A 35 -8.15 15.45 9.94
CA ILE A 35 -7.37 16.57 10.50
C ILE A 35 -7.31 17.80 9.61
N ALA A 36 -7.71 17.72 8.34
CA ALA A 36 -7.60 18.80 7.34
C ALA A 36 -8.18 20.14 7.80
N ILE A 37 -9.33 20.12 8.47
CA ILE A 37 -10.00 21.32 8.96
C ILE A 37 -9.26 21.95 10.15
N LYS A 38 -8.58 21.14 10.97
CA LYS A 38 -7.92 21.57 12.22
C LYS A 38 -6.46 21.95 12.02
N ASN A 39 -5.76 21.24 11.15
CA ASN A 39 -4.35 21.43 10.90
C ASN A 39 -4.02 20.96 9.48
N ARG A 40 -3.94 21.92 8.57
CA ARG A 40 -3.65 21.69 7.15
C ARG A 40 -2.27 21.07 6.94
N ASP A 41 -1.23 21.62 7.56
CA ASP A 41 0.14 21.11 7.39
C ASP A 41 0.26 19.64 7.79
N ARG A 42 -0.37 19.26 8.90
CA ARG A 42 -0.39 17.86 9.35
C ARG A 42 -1.22 16.96 8.42
N SER A 43 -2.31 17.47 7.86
CA SER A 43 -3.08 16.78 6.84
C SER A 43 -2.23 16.52 5.59
N ASP A 44 -1.53 17.54 5.11
CA ASP A 44 -0.66 17.45 3.94
C ASP A 44 0.48 16.45 4.17
N ILE A 45 1.10 16.44 5.36
CA ILE A 45 2.12 15.44 5.72
C ILE A 45 1.55 14.01 5.67
N LEU A 46 0.35 13.78 6.19
CA LEU A 46 -0.29 12.45 6.17
C LEU A 46 -0.69 12.03 4.75
N SER A 47 -1.22 12.96 3.97
CA SER A 47 -1.58 12.77 2.57
C SER A 47 -0.36 12.42 1.74
N ASN A 48 0.73 13.18 1.87
CA ASN A 48 1.98 12.90 1.16
C ASN A 48 2.56 11.52 1.52
N LYS A 49 2.53 11.14 2.80
CA LYS A 49 2.94 9.78 3.23
C LYS A 49 2.06 8.69 2.62
N ALA A 50 0.75 8.91 2.51
CA ALA A 50 -0.14 7.98 1.85
C ALA A 50 0.17 7.89 0.34
N LEU A 51 0.46 9.01 -0.32
CA LEU A 51 0.83 9.02 -1.74
C LEU A 51 2.14 8.27 -2.02
N GLU A 52 3.13 8.31 -1.13
CA GLU A 52 4.31 7.46 -1.27
C GLU A 52 3.97 5.97 -1.18
N ILE A 53 3.14 5.57 -0.21
CA ILE A 53 2.65 4.18 -0.10
C ILE A 53 1.85 3.76 -1.33
N LYS A 54 1.12 4.68 -1.95
CA LYS A 54 0.37 4.41 -3.19
C LYS A 54 1.31 4.00 -4.33
N LYS A 55 2.49 4.62 -4.45
CA LYS A 55 3.49 4.22 -5.45
C LYS A 55 3.94 2.78 -5.22
N ASP A 56 4.21 2.40 -3.96
CA ASP A 56 4.59 1.03 -3.61
C ASP A 56 3.47 0.02 -3.93
N ILE A 57 2.22 0.37 -3.65
CA ILE A 57 1.03 -0.41 -4.01
C ILE A 57 0.97 -0.62 -5.52
N ASP A 58 1.12 0.46 -6.29
CA ASP A 58 1.02 0.41 -7.75
C ASP A 58 2.15 -0.45 -8.35
N HIS A 59 3.38 -0.32 -7.85
CA HIS A 59 4.50 -1.19 -8.24
C HIS A 59 4.26 -2.66 -7.91
N LEU A 60 3.77 -2.97 -6.71
CA LEU A 60 3.53 -4.33 -6.28
C LEU A 60 2.34 -4.97 -7.03
N ARG A 61 1.30 -4.19 -7.35
CA ARG A 61 0.19 -4.63 -8.21
C ARG A 61 0.68 -4.96 -9.61
N LEU A 62 1.53 -4.11 -10.20
CA LEU A 62 2.13 -4.41 -11.49
C LEU A 62 2.93 -5.72 -11.43
N LYS A 63 3.71 -5.94 -10.36
CA LYS A 63 4.43 -7.20 -10.19
C LYS A 63 3.50 -8.42 -10.11
N ILE A 64 2.40 -8.32 -9.36
CA ILE A 64 1.48 -9.45 -9.11
C ILE A 64 0.57 -9.75 -10.30
N TYR A 65 0.17 -8.73 -11.07
CA TYR A 65 -0.89 -8.83 -12.08
C TYR A 65 -0.43 -8.57 -13.52
N SER A 66 0.87 -8.34 -13.77
CA SER A 66 1.40 -8.19 -15.14
C SER A 66 1.98 -9.47 -15.73
N ASP A 67 1.67 -10.63 -15.13
CA ASP A 67 1.77 -11.96 -15.76
C ASP A 67 0.41 -12.38 -16.35
#